data_AF-A0A927N0Q2-F1
#
_entry.id   AF-A0A927N0Q2-F1
#
_cell.length_a   1.000
_cell.length_b   1.000
_cell.length_c   1.000
_cell.angle_alpha   90.00
_cell.angle_beta   90.00
_cell.angle_gamma   90.00
#
_symmetry.space_group_name_H-M   'P 1'
#
loop_
_entity.id
_entity.type
_entity.pdbx_description
1 polymer ?
#
loop_
_entity_poly.entity_id
_entity_poly.type
_entity_poly.pdbx_seq_one_letter_code
_entity_poly.pdbx_strand_id
1 'polypeptide(L)'
;MARRNISIPDALVERLDRMRDRINVSRVCAVALERELRILEGQARGLDVDESKVGRLVERLRSQQSEKDRWYRRGQRDGETWVQETASLHELAAFEDDWAELEQIDVADFDPEDIEGWDDELPEAFQTDELLRQPPLFRAAYVLGWYAGVHGLWRAARARL
;
A
#
# COMPACT_ATOMS: atom_id res chain seq x y z
N MET A 1 39.15 -16.95 31.22
CA MET A 1 38.27 -15.76 31.08
C MET A 1 39.13 -14.60 30.61
N ALA A 2 38.75 -13.90 29.53
CA ALA A 2 39.53 -12.76 29.03
C ALA A 2 39.15 -11.49 29.82
N ARG A 3 40.15 -10.72 30.28
CA ARG A 3 39.93 -9.45 30.96
C ARG A 3 40.14 -8.31 29.99
N ARG A 4 39.14 -7.42 29.88
CA ARG A 4 39.24 -6.15 29.14
C ARG A 4 38.87 -5.01 30.07
N ASN A 5 39.60 -3.91 29.98
CA ASN A 5 39.28 -2.68 30.69
C ASN A 5 38.51 -1.78 29.71
N ILE A 6 37.34 -1.30 30.14
CA ILE A 6 36.52 -0.36 29.38
C ILE A 6 36.44 0.94 30.15
N SER A 7 36.43 2.06 29.44
CA SER A 7 36.17 3.38 30.03
C SER A 7 34.67 3.66 29.91
N ILE A 8 34.05 4.09 31.00
CA ILE A 8 32.64 4.50 31.05
C ILE A 8 32.53 5.90 31.63
N PRO A 9 31.47 6.66 31.33
CA PRO A 9 31.31 8.03 31.86
C PRO A 9 31.28 8.06 33.40
N ASP A 10 31.91 9.07 34.00
CA ASP A 10 32.01 9.21 35.47
C ASP A 10 30.66 9.21 36.17
N ALA A 11 29.66 9.90 35.59
CA ALA A 11 28.29 9.92 36.11
C ALA A 11 27.64 8.51 36.16
N LEU A 12 28.06 7.59 35.29
CA LEU A 12 27.59 6.20 35.31
C LEU A 12 28.30 5.39 36.39
N VAL A 13 29.60 5.63 36.61
CA VAL A 13 30.37 5.02 37.71
C VAL A 13 29.73 5.35 39.05
N GLU A 14 29.43 6.62 39.30
CA GLU A 14 28.79 7.09 40.54
C GLU A 14 27.41 6.45 40.80
N ARG A 15 26.67 6.15 39.73
CA ARG A 15 25.38 5.46 39.83
C ARG A 15 25.55 3.98 40.13
N LEU A 16 26.56 3.33 39.52
CA LEU A 16 26.86 1.93 39.74
C LEU A 16 27.41 1.69 41.15
N ASP A 17 28.27 2.58 41.64
CA ASP A 17 28.83 2.49 43.00
C ASP A 17 27.76 2.56 44.08
N ARG A 18 26.73 3.41 43.90
CA ARG A 18 25.56 3.47 44.79
C ARG A 18 24.74 2.18 44.82
N MET A 19 24.88 1.33 43.81
CA MET A 19 24.12 0.08 43.66
C MET A 19 25.01 -1.17 43.71
N ARG A 20 26.28 -1.02 44.10
CA ARG A 20 27.31 -2.07 44.05
C ARG A 20 26.93 -3.34 44.80
N ASP A 21 26.26 -3.21 45.94
CA ASP A 21 25.85 -4.35 46.78
C ASP A 21 24.61 -5.06 46.24
N ARG A 22 23.92 -4.46 45.24
CA ARG A 22 22.69 -4.97 44.65
C ARG A 22 22.87 -5.48 43.22
N ILE A 23 23.94 -5.06 42.54
CA ILE A 23 24.16 -5.34 41.12
C ILE A 23 25.57 -5.90 40.89
N ASN A 24 25.64 -7.08 40.28
CA ASN A 24 26.91 -7.59 39.74
C ASN A 24 27.19 -6.91 38.38
N VAL A 25 27.97 -5.83 38.41
CA VAL A 25 28.29 -5.01 37.24
C VAL A 25 28.92 -5.85 36.12
N SER A 26 29.86 -6.73 36.44
CA SER A 26 30.51 -7.60 35.45
C SER A 26 29.51 -8.51 34.72
N ARG A 27 28.55 -9.09 35.45
CA ARG A 27 27.50 -9.93 34.85
C ARG A 27 26.54 -9.12 33.98
N VAL A 28 26.15 -7.93 34.44
CA VAL A 28 25.26 -7.05 33.67
C VAL A 28 25.94 -6.59 32.38
N CYS A 29 27.21 -6.17 32.44
CA CYS A 29 27.97 -5.80 31.25
C CYS A 29 28.13 -6.98 30.29
N ALA A 30 28.42 -8.20 30.78
CA ALA A 30 28.53 -9.38 29.94
C ALA A 30 27.21 -9.68 29.18
N VAL A 31 26.08 -9.65 29.88
CA VAL A 31 24.76 -9.88 29.27
C VAL A 31 24.39 -8.78 28.26
N ALA A 32 24.67 -7.52 28.59
CA ALA A 32 24.42 -6.40 27.69
C ALA A 32 25.28 -6.49 26.43
N LEU A 33 26.57 -6.80 26.56
CA LEU A 33 27.48 -6.99 25.44
C LEU A 33 27.09 -8.20 24.58
N GLU A 34 26.71 -9.33 25.18
CA GLU A 34 26.21 -10.48 24.42
C GLU A 34 24.91 -10.20 23.67
N ARG A 35 24.01 -9.40 24.27
CA ARG A 35 22.77 -8.97 23.60
C ARG A 35 23.08 -8.07 22.42
N GLU A 36 23.96 -7.09 22.61
CA GLU A 36 24.34 -6.15 21.55
C GLU A 36 25.10 -6.85 20.43
N LEU A 37 26.02 -7.76 20.78
CA LEU A 37 26.70 -8.62 19.81
C LEU A 37 25.69 -9.48 19.05
N ARG A 38 24.69 -10.07 19.71
CA ARG A 38 23.62 -10.81 19.01
C ARG A 38 22.79 -9.94 18.07
N ILE A 39 22.56 -8.66 18.41
CA ILE A 39 21.87 -7.73 17.53
C ILE A 39 22.75 -7.40 16.33
N LEU A 40 24.02 -7.09 16.55
CA LEU A 40 24.97 -6.77 15.47
C LEU A 40 25.26 -8.00 14.59
N GLU A 41 25.38 -9.19 15.16
CA GLU A 41 25.52 -10.47 14.44
C GLU A 41 24.22 -10.86 13.73
N GLY A 42 23.07 -10.56 14.33
CA GLY A 42 21.75 -10.75 13.72
C GLY A 42 21.46 -9.78 12.57
N GLN A 43 21.99 -8.56 12.65
CA GLN A 43 21.99 -7.58 11.55
C GLN A 43 23.03 -7.92 10.48
N ALA A 44 24.16 -8.52 10.85
CA ALA A 44 25.19 -9.01 9.93
C ALA A 44 24.77 -10.29 9.19
N ARG A 45 23.81 -11.05 9.72
CA ARG A 45 23.00 -11.98 8.93
C ARG A 45 22.01 -11.15 8.13
N GLY A 46 22.49 -10.54 7.05
CA GLY A 46 21.61 -10.09 5.98
C GLY A 46 20.61 -11.20 5.73
N LEU A 47 19.32 -10.86 5.66
CA LEU A 47 18.29 -11.81 5.25
C LEU A 47 18.85 -12.50 4.01
N ASP A 48 19.08 -13.82 4.10
CA ASP A 48 19.60 -14.62 3.00
C ASP A 48 18.44 -14.78 2.01
N VAL A 49 18.11 -13.66 1.36
CA VAL A 49 17.00 -13.56 0.43
C VAL A 49 17.54 -14.10 -0.88
N ASP A 50 17.06 -15.28 -1.22
CA ASP A 50 17.29 -15.89 -2.51
C ASP A 50 16.88 -14.89 -3.62
N GLU A 51 17.87 -14.28 -4.27
CA GLU A 51 17.70 -13.29 -5.34
C GLU A 51 16.81 -13.82 -6.49
N SER A 52 16.77 -15.13 -6.71
CA SER A 52 15.86 -15.74 -7.69
C SER A 52 14.38 -15.68 -7.27
N LYS A 53 14.11 -15.69 -5.95
CA LYS A 53 12.76 -15.48 -5.41
C LYS A 53 12.38 -14.01 -5.47
N VAL A 54 13.33 -13.10 -5.24
CA VAL A 54 13.12 -11.65 -5.39
C VAL A 54 12.78 -11.33 -6.85
N GLY A 55 13.57 -11.83 -7.81
CA GLY A 55 13.32 -11.63 -9.23
C GLY A 55 11.91 -12.07 -9.65
N ARG A 56 11.50 -13.28 -9.25
CA ARG A 56 10.15 -13.79 -9.52
C ARG A 56 9.05 -12.96 -8.87
N LEU A 57 9.27 -12.49 -7.64
CA LEU A 57 8.33 -11.61 -6.96
C LEU A 57 8.18 -10.29 -7.70
N VAL A 58 9.29 -9.66 -8.10
CA VAL A 58 9.28 -8.40 -8.85
C VAL A 58 8.57 -8.56 -10.21
N GLU A 59 8.85 -9.64 -10.94
CA GLU A 59 8.16 -9.92 -12.22
C GLU A 59 6.66 -10.09 -12.03
N ARG A 60 6.23 -10.87 -11.01
CA ARG A 60 4.82 -11.04 -10.67
C ARG A 60 4.15 -9.69 -10.35
N LEU A 61 4.78 -8.88 -9.51
CA LEU A 61 4.25 -7.57 -9.12
C LEU A 61 4.16 -6.60 -10.31
N ARG A 62 5.15 -6.61 -11.20
CA ARG A 62 5.12 -5.81 -12.45
C ARG A 62 4.00 -6.25 -13.39
N SER A 63 3.82 -7.56 -13.56
CA SER A 63 2.72 -8.10 -14.36
C SER A 63 1.37 -7.68 -13.79
N GLN A 64 1.21 -7.81 -12.47
CA GLN A 64 -0.01 -7.40 -11.76
C GLN A 64 -0.30 -5.90 -11.92
N GLN A 65 0.72 -5.03 -11.82
CA GLN A 65 0.57 -3.60 -12.07
C GLN A 65 0.15 -3.32 -13.52
N SER A 66 0.78 -3.99 -14.50
CA SER A 66 0.43 -3.80 -15.91
C SER A 66 -1.01 -4.25 -16.22
N GLU A 67 -1.49 -5.31 -15.57
CA GLU A 67 -2.87 -5.76 -15.71
C GLU A 67 -3.85 -4.78 -15.04
N LYS A 68 -3.49 -4.25 -13.87
CA LYS A 68 -4.24 -3.21 -13.17
C LYS A 68 -4.43 -1.97 -14.05
N ASP A 69 -3.35 -1.46 -14.64
CA ASP A 69 -3.39 -0.31 -15.53
C ASP A 69 -4.24 -0.57 -16.79
N ARG A 70 -4.24 -1.80 -17.29
CA ARG A 70 -5.07 -2.19 -18.45
C ARG A 70 -6.55 -2.12 -18.11
N TRP A 71 -6.95 -2.67 -16.96
CA TRP A 71 -8.34 -2.68 -16.51
C TRP A 71 -8.83 -1.26 -16.18
N TYR A 72 -8.00 -0.46 -15.50
CA TYR A 72 -8.27 0.96 -15.29
C TYR A 72 -8.52 1.72 -16.60
N ARG A 73 -7.61 1.58 -17.57
CA ARG A 73 -7.77 2.24 -18.89
C ARG A 73 -8.98 1.74 -19.68
N ARG A 74 -9.46 0.52 -19.43
CA ARG A 74 -10.69 0.01 -20.03
C ARG A 74 -11.89 0.67 -19.37
N GLY A 75 -11.94 0.65 -18.03
CA GLY A 75 -12.98 1.32 -17.26
C GLY A 75 -13.13 2.76 -17.70
N GLN A 76 -12.03 3.52 -17.76
CA GLN A 76 -12.04 4.92 -18.19
C GLN A 76 -12.73 5.15 -19.52
N ARG A 77 -12.42 4.35 -20.53
CA ARG A 77 -13.05 4.45 -21.85
C ARG A 77 -14.54 4.09 -21.81
N ASP A 78 -14.90 3.07 -21.04
CA ASP A 78 -16.28 2.64 -20.89
C ASP A 78 -17.11 3.72 -20.16
N GLY A 79 -16.54 4.36 -19.14
CA GLY A 79 -17.15 5.49 -18.43
C GLY A 79 -17.35 6.72 -19.32
N GLU A 80 -16.33 7.10 -20.09
CA GLU A 80 -16.45 8.17 -21.09
C GLU A 80 -17.55 7.87 -22.12
N THR A 81 -17.61 6.63 -22.61
CA THR A 81 -18.65 6.18 -23.56
C THR A 81 -20.03 6.27 -22.95
N TRP A 82 -20.20 5.84 -21.70
CA TRP A 82 -21.48 5.92 -21.00
C TRP A 82 -21.97 7.37 -20.88
N VAL A 83 -21.09 8.31 -20.51
CA VAL A 83 -21.44 9.75 -20.45
C VAL A 83 -21.91 10.28 -21.80
N GLN A 84 -21.26 9.87 -22.89
CA GLN A 84 -21.57 10.39 -24.24
C GLN A 84 -22.86 9.82 -24.82
N GLU A 85 -23.09 8.53 -24.62
CA GLU A 85 -24.09 7.78 -25.38
C GLU A 85 -25.35 7.48 -24.58
N THR A 86 -25.25 7.43 -23.24
CA THR A 86 -26.31 6.87 -22.39
C THR A 86 -26.74 7.82 -21.26
N ALA A 87 -25.78 8.43 -20.55
CA ALA A 87 -26.06 9.15 -19.32
C ALA A 87 -26.93 10.40 -19.56
N SER A 88 -27.95 10.56 -18.72
CA SER A 88 -28.74 11.77 -18.63
C SER A 88 -28.08 12.81 -17.72
N LEU A 89 -28.47 14.08 -17.89
CA LEU A 89 -28.02 15.17 -17.01
C LEU A 89 -28.32 14.90 -15.53
N HIS A 90 -29.43 14.23 -15.24
CA HIS A 90 -29.81 13.89 -13.86
C HIS A 90 -28.86 12.86 -13.24
N GLU A 91 -28.53 11.79 -13.99
CA GLU A 91 -27.58 10.77 -13.55
C GLU A 91 -26.19 11.36 -13.35
N LEU A 92 -25.72 12.20 -14.28
CA LEU A 92 -24.42 12.87 -14.16
C LEU A 92 -24.33 13.83 -12.98
N ALA A 93 -25.43 14.51 -12.65
CA ALA A 93 -25.49 15.38 -11.48
C ALA A 93 -25.46 14.58 -10.17
N ALA A 94 -26.12 13.41 -10.12
CA ALA A 94 -26.07 12.54 -8.94
C ALA A 94 -24.66 11.98 -8.70
N PHE A 95 -23.94 11.61 -9.78
CA PHE A 95 -22.56 11.10 -9.72
C PHE A 95 -21.54 12.09 -9.12
N GLU A 96 -21.82 13.39 -9.14
CA GLU A 96 -20.90 14.40 -8.62
C GLU A 96 -20.78 14.33 -7.09
N ASP A 97 -21.87 13.99 -6.41
CA ASP A 97 -21.90 13.94 -4.94
C ASP A 97 -21.16 12.70 -4.39
N ASP A 98 -21.17 11.59 -5.14
CA ASP A 98 -20.57 10.30 -4.72
C ASP A 98 -19.05 10.21 -5.03
N TRP A 99 -18.53 11.03 -5.94
CA TRP A 99 -17.14 10.91 -6.42
C TRP A 99 -16.07 11.57 -5.53
N ALA A 100 -16.47 12.45 -4.62
CA ALA A 100 -15.52 13.20 -3.77
C ALA A 100 -14.62 12.30 -2.90
N GLU A 101 -15.10 11.10 -2.58
CA GLU A 101 -14.37 10.12 -1.76
C GLU A 101 -13.29 9.38 -2.57
N LEU A 102 -13.52 9.17 -3.87
CA LEU A 102 -12.59 8.43 -4.74
C LEU A 102 -11.54 9.30 -5.45
N GLU A 103 -11.72 10.62 -5.53
CA GLU A 103 -10.69 11.52 -6.10
C GLU A 103 -9.32 11.41 -5.40
N GLN A 104 -9.29 10.92 -4.16
CA GLN A 104 -8.07 10.80 -3.37
C GLN A 104 -7.34 9.46 -3.56
N ILE A 105 -7.94 8.51 -4.27
CA ILE A 105 -7.41 7.15 -4.42
C ILE A 105 -6.52 7.06 -5.66
N ASP A 106 -5.22 6.81 -5.44
CA ASP A 106 -4.30 6.50 -6.54
C ASP A 106 -4.48 5.05 -6.99
N VAL A 107 -4.64 4.86 -8.30
CA VAL A 107 -4.69 3.53 -8.93
C VAL A 107 -3.48 2.68 -8.57
N ALA A 108 -2.30 3.28 -8.38
CA ALA A 108 -1.08 2.58 -8.02
C ALA A 108 -1.15 1.97 -6.60
N ASP A 109 -1.86 2.62 -5.68
CA ASP A 109 -1.77 2.36 -4.24
C ASP A 109 -3.10 1.95 -3.58
N PHE A 110 -4.20 1.87 -4.34
CA PHE A 110 -5.49 1.49 -3.77
C PHE A 110 -5.53 0.06 -3.20
N ASP A 111 -6.31 -0.12 -2.13
CA ASP A 111 -6.71 -1.43 -1.64
C ASP A 111 -8.08 -1.81 -2.23
N PRO A 112 -8.27 -3.00 -2.82
CA PRO A 112 -9.60 -3.43 -3.26
C PRO A 112 -10.68 -3.38 -2.16
N GLU A 113 -10.31 -3.42 -0.87
CA GLU A 113 -11.24 -3.22 0.24
C GLU A 113 -11.80 -1.78 0.31
N ASP A 114 -11.03 -0.78 -0.16
CA ASP A 114 -11.48 0.64 -0.19
C ASP A 114 -12.67 0.86 -1.14
N ILE A 115 -12.88 -0.09 -2.05
CA ILE A 115 -13.85 0.00 -3.15
C ILE A 115 -14.84 -1.17 -3.12
N GLU A 116 -14.87 -1.92 -2.02
CA GLU A 116 -15.80 -3.03 -1.83
C GLU A 116 -17.26 -2.52 -1.85
N GLY A 117 -18.10 -3.13 -2.69
CA GLY A 117 -19.51 -2.74 -2.87
C GLY A 117 -19.77 -1.78 -4.04
N TRP A 118 -18.74 -1.13 -4.57
CA TRP A 118 -18.88 -0.19 -5.69
C TRP A 118 -19.11 -0.87 -7.04
N ASP A 119 -18.83 -2.18 -7.13
CA ASP A 119 -19.15 -2.97 -8.32
C ASP A 119 -20.67 -3.00 -8.59
N ASP A 120 -21.49 -2.92 -7.54
CA ASP A 120 -22.95 -2.93 -7.61
C ASP A 120 -23.52 -1.58 -8.11
N GLU A 121 -22.70 -0.52 -8.06
CA GLU A 121 -23.06 0.83 -8.53
C GLU A 121 -22.77 1.04 -10.02
N LEU A 122 -21.99 0.15 -10.64
CA LEU A 122 -21.79 0.19 -12.08
C LEU A 122 -23.11 -0.10 -12.81
N PRO A 123 -23.43 0.63 -13.90
CA PRO A 123 -24.58 0.28 -14.74
C PRO A 123 -24.48 -1.17 -15.21
N GLU A 124 -25.61 -1.89 -15.23
CA GLU A 124 -25.66 -3.33 -15.57
C GLU A 124 -24.93 -3.66 -16.88
N ALA A 125 -24.96 -2.76 -17.87
CA ALA A 125 -24.28 -2.91 -19.16
C ALA A 125 -22.75 -3.12 -19.04
N PHE A 126 -22.14 -2.67 -17.95
CA PHE A 126 -20.69 -2.77 -17.69
C PHE A 126 -20.33 -3.87 -16.68
N GLN A 127 -21.33 -4.48 -16.03
CA GLN A 127 -21.17 -5.66 -15.17
C GLN A 127 -21.01 -6.94 -16.01
N THR A 128 -20.01 -6.96 -16.88
CA THR A 128 -19.81 -8.07 -17.81
C THR A 128 -19.32 -9.34 -17.10
N ASP A 129 -19.73 -10.50 -17.61
CA ASP A 129 -19.21 -11.81 -17.22
C ASP A 129 -17.67 -11.88 -17.20
N GLU A 130 -17.01 -11.13 -18.08
CA GLU A 130 -15.56 -11.04 -18.15
C GLU A 130 -14.97 -10.33 -16.92
N LEU A 131 -15.59 -9.22 -16.51
CA LEU A 131 -15.20 -8.42 -15.35
C LEU A 131 -15.45 -9.18 -14.04
N LEU A 132 -16.63 -9.81 -13.91
CA LEU A 132 -17.02 -10.55 -12.71
C LEU A 132 -16.10 -11.75 -12.42
N ARG A 133 -15.45 -12.30 -13.45
CA ARG A 133 -14.45 -13.38 -13.32
C ARG A 133 -13.06 -12.88 -12.93
N GLN A 134 -12.81 -11.58 -12.94
CA GLN A 134 -11.51 -11.03 -12.56
C GLN A 134 -11.32 -11.06 -11.04
N PRO A 135 -10.06 -11.19 -10.57
CA PRO A 135 -9.71 -10.91 -9.18
C PRO A 135 -10.23 -9.55 -8.70
N PRO A 136 -10.58 -9.40 -7.41
CA PRO A 136 -11.11 -8.15 -6.84
C PRO A 136 -10.27 -6.92 -7.19
N LEU A 137 -8.95 -7.05 -7.12
CA LEU A 137 -8.02 -5.98 -7.50
C LEU A 137 -8.25 -5.45 -8.92
N PHE A 138 -8.50 -6.31 -9.89
CA PHE A 138 -8.68 -5.86 -11.27
C PHE A 138 -10.08 -5.31 -11.52
N ARG A 139 -11.09 -5.81 -10.79
CA ARG A 139 -12.43 -5.20 -10.81
C ARG A 139 -12.41 -3.80 -10.23
N ALA A 140 -11.82 -3.64 -9.05
CA ALA A 140 -11.62 -2.36 -8.39
C ALA A 140 -10.86 -1.36 -9.28
N ALA A 141 -9.80 -1.81 -9.97
CA ALA A 141 -9.10 -0.99 -10.94
C ALA A 141 -10.01 -0.54 -12.10
N TYR A 142 -10.85 -1.43 -12.62
CA TYR A 142 -11.83 -1.11 -13.65
C TYR A 142 -12.86 -0.09 -13.16
N VAL A 143 -13.43 -0.30 -11.96
CA VAL A 143 -14.40 0.61 -11.33
C VAL A 143 -13.80 2.01 -11.18
N LEU A 144 -12.62 2.13 -10.56
CA LEU A 144 -11.90 3.42 -10.46
C LEU A 144 -11.70 4.08 -11.81
N GLY A 145 -11.30 3.29 -12.81
CA GLY A 145 -11.16 3.76 -14.18
C GLY A 145 -12.46 4.32 -14.72
N TRP A 146 -13.54 3.56 -14.60
CA TRP A 146 -14.86 3.91 -15.11
C TRP A 146 -15.33 5.25 -14.58
N TYR A 147 -15.32 5.42 -13.26
CA TYR A 147 -15.73 6.69 -12.69
C TYR A 147 -14.76 7.84 -13.05
N ALA A 148 -13.44 7.59 -13.13
CA ALA A 148 -12.50 8.63 -13.57
C ALA A 148 -12.82 9.13 -15.00
N GLY A 149 -13.26 8.22 -15.88
CA GLY A 149 -13.76 8.56 -17.21
C GLY A 149 -15.04 9.40 -17.16
N VAL A 150 -16.02 8.96 -16.36
CA VAL A 150 -17.29 9.68 -16.16
C VAL A 150 -17.05 11.10 -15.65
N HIS A 151 -16.33 11.21 -14.53
CA HIS A 151 -16.05 12.49 -13.88
C HIS A 151 -15.23 13.42 -14.79
N GLY A 152 -14.18 12.89 -15.43
CA GLY A 152 -13.32 13.68 -16.32
C GLY A 152 -14.11 14.33 -17.45
N LEU A 153 -14.98 13.56 -18.11
CA LEU A 153 -15.78 14.08 -19.21
C LEU A 153 -16.94 14.97 -18.73
N TRP A 154 -17.61 14.59 -17.64
CA TRP A 154 -18.70 15.38 -17.06
C TRP A 154 -18.22 16.77 -16.61
N ARG A 155 -17.10 16.86 -15.89
CA ARG A 155 -16.52 18.14 -15.46
C ARG A 155 -16.19 19.04 -16.64
N ALA A 156 -15.69 18.46 -17.74
CA ALA A 156 -15.40 19.20 -18.96
C ALA A 156 -16.69 19.69 -19.66
N ALA A 157 -17.74 18.87 -19.68
CA ALA A 157 -19.03 19.24 -20.25
C ALA A 157 -19.73 20.32 -19.43
N ARG A 158 -19.78 20.17 -18.10
CA ARG A 158 -20.41 21.11 -17.17
C ARG A 158 -19.80 22.50 -17.21
N ALA A 159 -18.49 22.63 -17.41
CA ALA A 159 -17.84 23.93 -17.58
C ALA A 159 -18.32 24.73 -18.82
N ARG A 160 -19.12 24.10 -19.69
CA ARG A 160 -19.63 24.67 -20.95
C ARG A 160 -21.16 24.78 -21.00
N LEU A 161 -21.87 24.29 -19.98
CA LEU A 161 -23.33 24.40 -19.82
C LEU A 161 -23.66 25.60 -18.93
#